data_AF-G1Q3E2-F1
#
_entry.id   AF-G1Q3E2-F1
#
_cell.length_a   1.000
_cell.length_b   1.000
_cell.length_c   1.000
_cell.angle_alpha   90.00
_cell.angle_beta   90.00
_cell.angle_gamma   90.00
#
_symmetry.space_group_name_H-M   'P 1'
#
loop_
_entity.id
_entity.type
_entity.pdbx_description
1 polymer ?
#
loop_
_entity_poly.entity_id
_entity_poly.type
_entity_poly.pdbx_seq_one_letter_code
_entity_poly.pdbx_strand_id
1 'polypeptide(L)'
;EPVGKPSIRASNATVTEHKDAVVLTCLTNDRGISIRWLFKNQNLLLTDRMKLSQGNSTLTIGPVRREDAGDYQCEIFNPVSSSKSDPFRLDVQNGPTLPSPGLSDGAIAGIVIGVLAGVALIAALVYFLYFRKTGG
;
A
#
# COMPACT_ATOMS: atom_id res chain seq x y z
N GLU A 1 14.61 27.15 28.95
CA GLU A 1 15.89 26.64 28.44
C GLU A 1 15.74 26.31 26.96
N PRO A 2 16.79 26.46 26.13
CA PRO A 2 16.79 25.96 24.76
C PRO A 2 16.49 24.45 24.73
N VAL A 3 15.73 24.00 23.73
CA VAL A 3 15.42 22.58 23.57
C VAL A 3 16.58 21.81 22.94
N GLY A 4 16.72 20.54 23.29
CA GLY A 4 17.69 19.62 22.68
C GLY A 4 17.35 19.24 21.23
N LYS A 5 18.18 18.40 20.62
CA LYS A 5 17.89 17.81 19.30
C LYS A 5 17.08 16.52 19.48
N PRO A 6 15.84 16.44 18.96
CA PRO A 6 15.07 15.21 19.03
C PRO A 6 15.56 14.18 18.01
N SER A 7 15.14 12.92 18.17
CA SER A 7 15.38 11.84 17.20
C SER A 7 14.09 11.07 16.89
N ILE A 8 14.01 10.46 15.71
CA ILE A 8 12.88 9.60 15.36
C ILE A 8 13.29 8.14 15.54
N ARG A 9 12.45 7.37 16.21
CA ARG A 9 12.47 5.91 16.19
C ARG A 9 11.27 5.39 15.42
N ALA A 10 11.52 4.58 14.40
CA ALA A 10 10.48 3.95 13.60
C ALA A 10 10.36 2.46 13.93
N SER A 11 9.15 1.91 13.81
CA SER A 11 8.93 0.46 13.88
C SER A 11 9.53 -0.27 12.68
N ASN A 12 9.51 0.34 11.49
CA ASN A 12 10.11 -0.18 10.28
C ASN A 12 10.42 0.98 9.31
N ALA A 13 11.45 0.82 8.48
CA ALA A 13 11.83 1.76 7.42
C ALA A 13 11.21 1.43 6.07
N THR A 14 10.86 0.17 5.86
CA THR A 14 10.29 -0.34 4.61
C THR A 14 9.03 -1.12 4.92
N VAL A 15 7.91 -0.70 4.34
CA VAL A 15 6.57 -1.24 4.63
C VAL A 15 5.80 -1.54 3.36
N THR A 16 4.89 -2.51 3.45
CA THR A 16 4.09 -2.96 2.30
C THR A 16 2.79 -2.17 2.21
N GLU A 17 2.55 -1.55 1.05
CA GLU A 17 1.32 -0.83 0.73
C GLU A 17 0.06 -1.67 0.98
N HIS A 18 -0.99 -1.03 1.52
CA HIS A 18 -2.31 -1.59 1.85
C HIS A 18 -2.32 -2.72 2.90
N LYS A 19 -1.16 -3.16 3.38
CA LYS A 19 -1.03 -4.27 4.32
C LYS A 19 -0.50 -3.81 5.66
N ASP A 20 0.63 -3.10 5.64
CA ASP A 20 1.38 -2.80 6.85
C ASP A 20 0.97 -1.44 7.45
N ALA A 21 1.34 -1.25 8.72
CA ALA A 21 1.27 0.03 9.41
C ALA A 21 2.68 0.38 9.92
N VAL A 22 2.96 1.67 10.08
CA VAL A 22 4.21 2.15 10.67
C VAL A 22 3.92 3.04 11.87
N VAL A 23 4.77 2.90 12.90
CA VAL A 23 4.74 3.74 14.10
C VAL A 23 6.05 4.52 14.16
N LEU A 24 5.95 5.85 14.17
CA LEU A 24 7.06 6.77 14.35
C LEU A 24 6.94 7.42 15.72
N THR A 25 8.01 7.36 16.51
CA THR A 25 8.09 7.97 17.84
C THR A 25 9.17 9.04 17.86
N CYS A 26 8.81 10.26 18.25
CA CYS A 26 9.74 11.34 18.52
C CYS A 26 10.33 11.18 19.93
N LEU A 27 11.64 10.99 20.01
CA LEU A 27 12.38 10.81 21.25
C LEU A 27 13.07 12.12 21.62
N THR A 28 12.81 12.60 22.84
CA THR A 28 13.46 13.77 23.45
C THR A 28 13.53 13.62 24.97
N ASN A 29 14.52 14.27 25.59
CA ASN A 29 14.63 14.38 27.05
C ASN A 29 13.97 15.67 27.58
N ASP A 30 13.61 16.61 26.69
CA ASP A 30 12.97 17.86 27.04
C ASP A 30 11.54 17.63 27.55
N ARG A 31 11.16 18.36 28.62
CA ARG A 31 9.84 18.26 29.26
C ARG A 31 9.05 19.55 29.06
N GLY A 32 7.72 19.45 29.10
CA GLY A 32 6.85 20.61 28.92
C GLY A 32 6.94 21.24 27.53
N ILE A 33 7.38 20.47 26.54
CA ILE A 33 7.50 20.89 25.14
C ILE A 33 6.28 20.48 24.33
N SER A 34 6.11 21.11 23.17
CA SER A 34 5.13 20.73 22.16
C SER A 34 5.83 20.02 21.00
N ILE A 35 5.13 19.07 20.37
CA ILE A 35 5.65 18.26 19.26
C ILE A 35 4.80 18.49 18.02
N ARG A 36 5.48 18.67 16.88
CA ARG A 36 4.87 18.76 15.55
C ARG A 36 5.57 17.80 14.61
N TRP A 37 4.78 17.05 13.83
CA TRP A 37 5.32 16.21 12.76
C TRP A 37 5.41 16.99 11.47
N LEU A 38 6.51 16.77 10.75
CA LEU A 38 6.76 17.32 9.44
C LEU A 38 6.89 16.18 8.43
N PHE A 39 6.31 16.35 7.26
CA PHE A 39 6.49 15.49 6.09
C PHE A 39 7.01 16.33 4.94
N LYS A 40 8.13 15.93 4.35
CA LYS A 40 8.84 16.71 3.31
C LYS A 40 9.09 18.16 3.75
N ASN A 41 9.51 18.32 5.01
CA ASN A 41 9.77 19.61 5.68
C ASN A 41 8.56 20.58 5.75
N GLN A 42 7.34 20.10 5.55
CA GLN A 42 6.10 20.83 5.76
C GLN A 42 5.29 20.22 6.90
N ASN A 43 4.37 20.97 7.49
CA ASN A 43 3.49 20.43 8.54
C ASN A 43 2.73 19.21 8.00
N LEU A 44 2.83 18.09 8.72
CA LEU A 44 2.12 16.88 8.34
C LEU A 44 0.61 17.12 8.36
N LEU A 45 -0.03 16.85 7.23
CA LEU A 45 -1.49 16.81 7.13
C LEU A 45 -1.97 15.45 7.56
N LEU A 46 -2.74 15.40 8.66
CA LEU A 46 -3.33 14.16 9.13
C LEU A 46 -4.44 13.71 8.18
N THR A 47 -4.44 12.41 7.89
CA THR A 47 -5.52 11.72 7.19
C THR A 47 -6.24 10.79 8.16
N ASP A 48 -7.39 10.23 7.78
CA ASP A 48 -8.14 9.27 8.62
C ASP A 48 -7.32 8.01 8.97
N ARG A 49 -6.26 7.72 8.18
CA ARG A 49 -5.32 6.60 8.39
C ARG A 49 -4.19 6.93 9.37
N MET A 50 -4.11 8.17 9.83
CA MET A 50 -3.04 8.65 10.70
C MET A 50 -3.59 8.97 12.09
N LYS A 51 -2.88 8.56 13.13
CA LYS A 51 -3.24 8.82 14.52
C LYS A 51 -2.05 9.35 15.30
N LEU A 52 -2.26 10.49 15.97
CA LEU A 52 -1.33 11.01 16.97
C LEU A 52 -1.73 10.49 18.36
N SER A 53 -0.75 10.12 19.15
CA SER A 53 -0.94 9.65 20.52
C SER A 53 0.20 10.12 21.43
N GLN A 54 0.04 9.94 22.74
CA GLN A 54 1.04 10.29 23.76
C GLN A 54 1.51 11.75 23.64
N GLY A 55 0.57 12.69 23.60
CA GLY A 55 0.89 14.13 23.45
C GLY A 55 1.58 14.45 22.13
N ASN A 56 1.15 13.81 21.03
CA ASN A 56 1.70 13.92 19.67
C ASN A 56 3.12 13.36 19.48
N SER A 57 3.71 12.74 20.51
CA SER A 57 5.05 12.13 20.39
C SER A 57 5.06 10.88 19.52
N THR A 58 3.92 10.21 19.34
CA THR A 58 3.81 9.01 18.51
C THR A 58 2.81 9.23 17.38
N LEU A 59 3.28 9.01 16.14
CA LEU A 59 2.50 9.02 14.91
C LEU A 59 2.38 7.59 14.39
N THR A 60 1.15 7.10 14.29
CA THR A 60 0.81 5.83 13.64
C THR A 60 0.20 6.10 12.28
N ILE A 61 0.69 5.42 11.23
CA ILE A 61 0.18 5.51 9.86
C ILE A 61 -0.22 4.11 9.43
N GLY A 62 -1.50 3.88 9.12
CA GLY A 62 -1.96 2.55 8.76
C GLY A 62 -3.41 2.49 8.27
N PRO A 63 -3.72 1.69 7.23
CA PRO A 63 -2.78 0.99 6.37
C PRO A 63 -1.96 1.99 5.52
N VAL A 64 -0.67 1.74 5.34
CA VAL A 64 0.22 2.62 4.57
C VAL A 64 -0.09 2.59 3.08
N ARG A 65 0.19 3.70 2.40
CA ARG A 65 0.01 3.87 0.96
C ARG A 65 1.22 4.59 0.35
N ARG A 66 1.39 4.50 -0.96
CA ARG A 66 2.51 5.17 -1.66
C ARG A 66 2.59 6.66 -1.39
N GLU A 67 1.47 7.37 -1.15
CA GLU A 67 1.51 8.79 -0.80
C GLU A 67 2.18 9.09 0.55
N ASP A 68 2.28 8.09 1.43
CA ASP A 68 2.96 8.22 2.73
C ASP A 68 4.49 8.08 2.60
N ALA A 69 5.01 7.68 1.43
CA ALA A 69 6.45 7.53 1.22
C ALA A 69 7.16 8.90 1.18
N GLY A 70 8.25 9.01 1.94
CA GLY A 70 9.06 10.23 1.99
C GLY A 70 9.73 10.47 3.34
N ASP A 71 10.24 11.69 3.49
CA ASP A 71 11.03 12.08 4.66
C ASP A 71 10.14 12.69 5.74
N TYR A 72 10.18 12.09 6.93
CA TYR A 72 9.52 12.54 8.14
C TYR A 72 10.53 13.18 9.11
N GLN A 73 10.13 14.26 9.75
CA GLN A 73 10.88 14.89 10.84
C GLN A 73 9.94 15.19 12.00
N CYS A 74 10.45 15.13 13.23
CA CYS A 74 9.74 15.68 14.37
C CYS A 74 10.40 16.98 14.80
N GLU A 75 9.58 18.00 15.00
CA GLU A 75 9.97 19.29 15.56
C GLU A 75 9.47 19.36 16.99
N ILE A 76 10.38 19.64 17.93
CA ILE A 76 10.03 19.97 19.31
C ILE A 76 10.22 21.46 19.53
N PHE A 77 9.33 22.07 20.29
CA PHE A 77 9.39 23.51 20.54
C PHE A 77 8.78 23.90 21.88
N ASN A 78 9.30 24.99 22.43
CA ASN A 78 8.78 25.71 23.59
C ASN A 78 8.76 27.22 23.27
N PRO A 79 8.28 28.10 24.16
CA PRO A 79 8.24 29.54 23.89
C PRO A 79 9.60 30.20 23.61
N VAL A 80 10.72 29.53 23.87
CA VAL A 80 12.08 30.07 23.76
C VAL A 80 12.78 29.60 22.48
N SER A 81 12.56 28.35 22.04
CA SER A 81 13.31 27.74 20.94
C SER A 81 12.56 26.57 20.30
N SER A 82 12.98 26.19 19.09
CA SER A 82 12.59 24.95 18.42
C SER A 82 13.78 24.21 17.86
N SER A 83 13.63 22.89 17.70
CA SER A 83 14.65 22.01 17.14
C SER A 83 14.00 20.85 16.38
N LYS A 84 14.64 20.41 15.29
CA LYS A 84 14.16 19.34 14.42
C LYS A 84 15.07 18.12 14.48
N SER A 85 14.47 16.95 14.32
CA SER A 85 15.22 15.71 14.13
C SER A 85 15.91 15.68 12.77
N ASP A 86 16.87 14.77 12.63
CA ASP A 86 17.30 14.32 11.31
C ASP A 86 16.11 13.68 10.55
N PRO A 87 16.08 13.78 9.21
CA PRO A 87 15.01 13.19 8.41
C PRO A 87 15.05 11.66 8.48
N PHE A 88 13.89 11.07 8.71
CA PHE A 88 13.66 9.63 8.60
C PHE A 88 12.91 9.34 7.31
N ARG A 89 13.50 8.55 6.40
CA ARG A 89 12.89 8.20 5.12
C ARG A 89 12.08 6.91 5.24
N LEU A 90 10.77 7.01 5.00
CA LEU A 90 9.86 5.87 4.89
C LEU A 90 9.77 5.40 3.44
N ASP A 91 10.09 4.13 3.20
CA ASP A 91 9.91 3.45 1.92
C ASP A 91 8.63 2.60 1.94
N VAL A 92 7.82 2.73 0.89
CA VAL A 92 6.56 1.99 0.74
C VAL A 92 6.63 1.13 -0.51
N GLN A 93 6.70 -0.18 -0.31
CA GLN A 93 6.79 -1.17 -1.38
C GLN A 93 5.42 -1.69 -1.77
N ASN A 94 5.29 -2.13 -3.01
CA ASN A 94 4.09 -2.80 -3.46
C ASN A 94 3.93 -4.12 -2.71
N GLY A 95 2.69 -4.43 -2.33
CA GLY A 95 2.36 -5.79 -1.93
C GLY A 95 2.72 -6.79 -3.03
N PRO A 96 2.95 -8.07 -2.68
CA PRO A 96 3.03 -9.12 -3.67
C PRO A 96 1.75 -9.04 -4.52
N THR A 97 1.91 -8.81 -5.82
CA THR A 97 0.82 -9.03 -6.76
C THR A 97 0.46 -10.50 -6.63
N LEU A 98 -0.63 -10.79 -5.91
CA LEU A 98 -1.25 -12.10 -6.01
C LEU A 98 -1.49 -12.34 -7.50
N PRO A 99 -1.04 -13.46 -8.08
CA PRO A 99 -1.45 -13.81 -9.42
C PRO A 99 -2.97 -13.74 -9.41
N SER A 100 -3.52 -12.86 -10.24
CA SER A 100 -4.96 -12.81 -10.44
C SER A 100 -5.41 -14.26 -10.69
N PRO A 101 -6.52 -14.73 -10.09
CA PRO A 101 -7.06 -16.06 -10.38
C PRO A 101 -7.57 -16.08 -11.82
N GLY A 102 -6.64 -16.09 -12.77
CA GLY A 102 -6.84 -16.32 -14.18
C GLY A 102 -6.65 -17.81 -14.46
N LEU A 103 -7.39 -18.31 -15.43
CA LEU A 103 -7.17 -19.66 -15.96
C LEU A 103 -5.75 -19.75 -16.52
N SER A 104 -5.07 -20.88 -16.29
CA SER A 104 -3.77 -21.15 -16.92
C SER A 104 -3.89 -21.09 -18.44
N ASP A 105 -2.83 -20.68 -19.13
CA ASP A 105 -2.74 -20.68 -20.61
C ASP A 105 -3.17 -22.03 -21.20
N GLY A 106 -2.84 -23.15 -20.54
CA GLY A 106 -3.27 -24.48 -20.94
C GLY A 106 -4.77 -24.73 -20.79
N ALA A 107 -5.39 -24.17 -19.75
CA ALA A 107 -6.83 -24.24 -19.56
C ALA A 107 -7.57 -23.38 -20.60
N ILE A 108 -7.05 -22.19 -20.91
CA ILE A 108 -7.61 -21.32 -21.97
C ILE A 108 -7.50 -22.02 -23.33
N ALA A 109 -6.34 -22.57 -23.68
CA ALA A 109 -6.15 -23.31 -24.92
C ALA A 109 -7.08 -24.54 -25.01
N GLY A 110 -7.24 -25.29 -23.92
CA GLY A 110 -8.15 -26.43 -23.84
C GLY A 110 -9.61 -26.05 -24.06
N ILE A 111 -10.08 -24.95 -23.47
CA ILE A 111 -11.45 -24.45 -23.66
C ILE A 111 -11.69 -24.08 -25.14
N VAL A 112 -10.75 -23.37 -25.77
CA VAL A 112 -10.89 -22.95 -27.18
C VAL A 112 -10.95 -24.16 -28.12
N ILE A 113 -10.04 -25.13 -27.95
CA ILE A 113 -10.01 -26.34 -28.77
C ILE A 113 -11.29 -27.17 -28.57
N GLY A 114 -11.74 -27.31 -27.32
CA GLY A 114 -12.97 -28.05 -27.00
C GLY A 114 -14.21 -27.43 -27.64
N VAL A 115 -14.34 -26.10 -27.61
CA VAL A 115 -15.45 -25.39 -28.27
C VAL A 115 -15.40 -25.57 -29.78
N LEU A 116 -14.23 -25.41 -30.40
CA LEU A 116 -14.07 -25.59 -31.85
C LEU A 116 -14.42 -27.02 -32.31
N ALA A 117 -13.95 -28.03 -31.59
CA ALA A 117 -14.27 -29.43 -31.89
C ALA A 117 -15.77 -29.73 -31.70
N GLY A 118 -16.37 -29.22 -30.62
CA GLY A 118 -17.79 -29.38 -30.36
C GLY A 118 -18.66 -28.75 -31.45
N VAL A 119 -18.35 -27.52 -31.86
CA VAL A 119 -19.06 -26.83 -32.95
C VAL A 119 -18.94 -27.60 -34.26
N ALA A 120 -17.74 -28.09 -34.60
CA ALA A 120 -17.52 -28.87 -35.81
C ALA A 120 -18.31 -30.18 -35.81
N LEU A 121 -18.35 -30.90 -34.68
CA LEU A 121 -19.14 -32.12 -34.52
C LEU A 121 -20.64 -31.85 -34.68
N ILE A 122 -21.16 -30.80 -34.04
CA ILE A 122 -22.58 -30.42 -34.15
C ILE A 122 -22.92 -30.07 -35.60
N ALA A 123 -22.09 -29.27 -36.28
CA ALA A 123 -22.29 -28.88 -37.67
C ALA A 123 -22.31 -30.10 -38.61
N ALA A 124 -21.37 -31.03 -38.46
CA ALA A 124 -21.31 -32.26 -39.25
C ALA A 124 -22.54 -33.15 -39.04
N LEU A 125 -23.01 -33.27 -37.78
CA LEU A 125 -24.18 -34.07 -37.43
C LEU A 125 -25.47 -33.45 -37.99
N VAL A 126 -25.64 -32.13 -37.90
CA VAL A 126 -26.74 -31.40 -38.52
C VAL A 126 -26.73 -31.56 -40.05
N TYR A 127 -25.56 -31.43 -40.67
CA TYR A 127 -25.39 -31.61 -42.11
C TYR A 127 -25.78 -33.03 -42.56
N PHE A 128 -25.30 -34.05 -41.85
CA PHE A 128 -25.64 -35.45 -42.14
C PHE A 128 -27.14 -35.74 -41.99
N LEU A 129 -27.78 -35.21 -40.92
CA LEU A 129 -29.21 -35.34 -40.72
C LEU A 129 -30.03 -34.60 -41.80
N TYR A 130 -29.56 -33.43 -42.23
CA TYR A 130 -30.17 -32.68 -43.33
C TYR A 130 -30.16 -33.49 -44.63
N PHE A 131 -29.02 -34.05 -45.02
CA PHE A 131 -28.90 -34.87 -46.23
C PHE A 131 -29.71 -36.16 -46.18
N ARG A 132 -29.76 -36.83 -45.02
CA ARG A 132 -30.65 -37.99 -44.83
C ARG A 132 -32.13 -37.63 -44.99
N LYS A 133 -32.51 -36.41 -44.65
CA LYS A 133 -33.90 -35.93 -44.77
C LYS A 133 -34.27 -35.48 -46.19
N THR A 134 -33.30 -35.02 -46.98
CA THR A 134 -33.56 -34.56 -48.37
C THR A 134 -33.34 -35.65 -49.42
N GLY A 135 -32.59 -36.71 -49.11
CA GLY A 135 -32.29 -37.82 -50.02
C GLY A 135 -33.17 -39.07 -49.88
N GLY A 136 -34.26 -39.03 -49.10
CA GLY A 136 -35.23 -40.12 -48.95
C GLY A 136 -36.65 -39.61 -49.10
#